data_AF-A0A9D1GMU7-F1
#
_entry.id   AF-A0A9D1GMU7-F1
#
_cell.length_a   1.000
_cell.length_b   1.000
_cell.length_c   1.000
_cell.angle_alpha   90.00
_cell.angle_beta   90.00
_cell.angle_gamma   90.00
#
_symmetry.space_group_name_H-M   'P 1'
#
loop_
_entity.id
_entity.type
_entity.pdbx_description
1 polymer ?
#
loop_
_entity_poly.entity_id
_entity_poly.type
_entity_poly.pdbx_seq_one_letter_code
_entity_poly.pdbx_strand_id
1 'polypeptide(L)'
;MKLSSCVCVISAVCLAAACAPRPVNMRPTIEYVEEIMNGTRERERSVLESSARPSPSSDISIIGNSAFCFAYADFLADYDERDNVSGAHSPDGLPDFAGESFVCIAEDSSSAARIRVSDTLGLRRDAVMSMLCALDTVVHITPYDLEGSGRKPSSKLVVLADPCLAEFGLFDMDTLKRATGNSVPLVSTFDLMLAELFEARPGSSLNVAVICDSELVPEEVYANRFRRAASAAGVPASECMVFPSEGRDSLLHRMVVDYCRSGGTDLLDAVLVDDPAVVPDSIKTELADMVSLMNASSMTYGRRLSPDFRLIHGFDVLAEYCYDEFRRQNMFTHNIAMPEIELYRPAPAPGSENGEIILIPDLYVQN
;
A
#
# COMPACT_ATOMS: atom_id res chain seq x y z
N MET A 1 11.48 64.14 5.35
CA MET A 1 10.71 63.30 6.31
C MET A 1 9.77 62.31 5.59
N LYS A 2 10.24 61.48 4.65
CA LYS A 2 9.38 60.49 3.96
C LYS A 2 9.99 59.09 3.75
N LEU A 3 11.28 58.89 4.04
CA LEU A 3 11.91 57.56 3.91
C LEU A 3 11.72 56.68 5.16
N SER A 4 11.70 57.24 6.37
CA SER A 4 11.60 56.45 7.61
C SER A 4 10.23 55.75 7.74
N SER A 5 9.15 56.36 7.27
CA SER A 5 7.80 55.76 7.35
C SER A 5 7.59 54.59 6.38
N CYS A 6 8.29 54.56 5.23
CA CYS A 6 8.19 53.42 4.31
C CYS A 6 8.94 52.18 4.83
N VAL A 7 10.08 52.37 5.47
CA VAL A 7 10.87 51.24 6.01
C VAL A 7 10.13 50.55 7.16
N CYS A 8 9.49 51.31 8.06
CA CYS A 8 8.72 50.71 9.16
C CYS A 8 7.47 49.93 8.70
N VAL A 9 6.81 50.37 7.62
CA VAL A 9 5.63 49.68 7.07
C VAL A 9 6.04 48.38 6.37
N ILE A 10 7.16 48.36 5.64
CA ILE A 10 7.65 47.15 4.97
C ILE A 10 8.09 46.09 5.99
N SER A 11 8.76 46.48 7.07
CA SER A 11 9.15 45.54 8.14
C SER A 11 7.94 44.96 8.89
N ALA A 12 6.90 45.76 9.12
CA ALA A 12 5.67 45.30 9.77
C ALA A 12 4.86 44.34 8.88
N VAL A 13 4.83 44.57 7.57
CA VAL A 13 4.17 43.66 6.59
C VAL A 13 4.95 42.34 6.45
N CYS A 14 6.29 42.38 6.47
CA CYS A 14 7.10 41.16 6.43
C CYS A 14 6.99 40.33 7.72
N LEU A 15 6.89 40.97 8.89
CA LEU A 15 6.64 40.28 10.17
C LEU A 15 5.22 39.70 10.26
N ALA A 16 4.22 40.38 9.70
CA ALA A 16 2.85 39.87 9.66
C ALA A 16 2.68 38.69 8.68
N ALA A 17 3.44 38.66 7.57
CA ALA A 17 3.49 37.53 6.65
C ALA A 17 4.24 36.31 7.24
N ALA A 18 5.21 36.54 8.12
CA ALA A 18 5.89 35.48 8.86
C ALA A 18 5.04 34.87 10.00
N CYS A 19 4.02 35.59 10.45
CA CYS A 19 3.04 35.17 11.45
C CYS A 19 1.69 34.79 10.84
N ALA A 20 1.64 34.48 9.54
CA ALA A 20 0.47 33.79 8.99
C ALA A 20 0.28 32.48 9.79
N PRO A 21 -0.93 32.16 10.27
CA PRO A 21 -1.17 30.87 10.89
C PRO A 21 -0.74 29.80 9.89
N ARG A 22 0.37 29.12 10.20
CA ARG A 22 0.73 27.89 9.51
C ARG A 22 -0.52 27.01 9.58
N PRO A 23 -0.94 26.38 8.47
CA PRO A 23 -1.99 25.37 8.57
C PRO A 23 -1.56 24.44 9.70
N VAL A 24 -2.34 24.43 10.78
CA VAL A 24 -2.10 23.53 11.90
C VAL A 24 -2.23 22.16 11.27
N ASN A 25 -1.10 21.48 11.07
CA ASN A 25 -1.10 20.10 10.62
C ASN A 25 -1.98 19.36 11.62
N MET A 26 -3.16 18.90 11.17
CA MET A 26 -4.15 18.26 12.04
C MET A 26 -3.64 16.93 12.64
N ARG A 27 -2.45 16.49 12.24
CA ARG A 27 -1.67 15.41 12.83
C ARG A 27 -0.18 15.81 12.87
N PRO A 28 0.46 15.93 14.05
CA PRO A 28 1.91 16.17 14.10
C PRO A 28 2.69 14.93 13.60
N THR A 29 3.81 15.18 12.93
CA THR A 29 4.82 14.16 12.60
C THR A 29 5.44 13.60 13.88
N ILE A 30 6.02 12.41 13.81
CA ILE A 30 6.82 11.87 14.92
C ILE A 30 8.20 12.55 14.99
N GLU A 31 8.83 12.53 16.16
CA GLU A 31 10.18 13.09 16.38
C GLU A 31 11.19 12.55 15.36
N TYR A 32 11.15 11.25 15.07
CA TYR A 32 12.01 10.61 14.06
C TYR A 32 11.93 11.28 12.67
N VAL A 33 10.74 11.70 12.26
CA VAL A 33 10.50 12.38 10.98
C VAL A 33 10.98 13.83 11.03
N GLU A 34 10.78 14.49 12.16
CA GLU A 34 11.27 15.86 12.40
C GLU A 34 12.81 15.92 12.38
N GLU A 35 13.48 14.93 12.97
CA GLU A 35 14.94 14.80 12.94
C GLU A 35 15.48 14.69 11.50
N ILE A 36 14.79 13.93 10.63
CA ILE A 36 15.16 13.80 9.21
C ILE A 36 14.93 15.14 8.48
N MET A 37 13.76 15.75 8.65
CA MET A 37 13.42 17.02 7.98
C MET A 37 14.35 18.17 8.39
N ASN A 38 14.78 18.20 9.65
CA ASN A 38 15.70 19.21 10.18
C ASN A 38 17.17 18.91 9.87
N GLY A 39 17.48 17.75 9.28
CA GLY A 39 18.83 17.36 8.89
C GLY A 39 19.68 16.77 10.02
N THR A 40 19.11 16.51 11.20
CA THR A 40 19.80 15.78 12.29
C THR A 40 20.15 14.36 11.86
N ARG A 41 19.30 13.75 11.01
CA ARG A 41 19.49 12.43 10.40
C ARG A 41 19.94 12.56 8.93
N GLU A 42 21.22 12.89 8.74
CA GLU A 42 21.79 13.16 7.41
C GLU A 42 21.72 11.97 6.46
N ARG A 43 21.89 10.74 6.95
CA ARG A 43 21.87 9.52 6.12
C ARG A 43 20.49 9.29 5.51
N GLU A 44 19.46 9.24 6.34
CA GLU A 44 18.08 9.03 5.89
C GLU A 44 17.60 10.17 4.98
N ARG A 45 18.02 11.40 5.27
CA ARG A 45 17.79 12.53 4.37
C ARG A 45 18.48 12.35 3.03
N SER A 46 19.73 11.89 3.02
CA SER A 46 20.49 11.64 1.80
C SER A 46 19.85 10.54 0.93
N VAL A 47 19.28 9.49 1.55
CA VAL A 47 18.49 8.47 0.83
C VAL A 47 17.29 9.11 0.11
N LEU A 48 16.50 9.93 0.82
CA LEU A 48 15.34 10.59 0.23
C LEU A 48 15.70 11.52 -0.94
N GLU A 49 16.81 12.25 -0.82
CA GLU A 49 17.28 13.21 -1.81
C GLU A 49 17.98 12.52 -3.01
N SER A 50 18.73 11.43 -2.79
CA SER A 50 19.46 10.72 -3.84
C SER A 50 18.56 9.79 -4.67
N SER A 51 17.56 9.18 -4.04
CA SER A 51 16.51 8.39 -4.69
C SER A 51 15.26 9.21 -5.01
N ALA A 52 15.42 10.52 -5.21
CA ALA A 52 14.29 11.44 -5.37
C ALA A 52 13.49 11.24 -6.67
N ARG A 53 14.07 10.66 -7.71
CA ARG A 53 13.42 10.50 -9.01
C ARG A 53 13.40 9.03 -9.43
N PRO A 54 12.23 8.48 -9.78
CA PRO A 54 12.13 7.12 -10.26
C PRO A 54 12.81 7.01 -11.64
N SER A 55 13.40 5.84 -11.93
CA SER A 55 13.99 5.54 -13.24
C SER A 55 13.46 4.23 -13.81
N PRO A 56 13.45 4.03 -15.14
CA PRO A 56 12.97 2.77 -15.72
C PRO A 56 13.76 1.54 -15.28
N SER A 57 15.03 1.68 -14.91
CA SER A 57 15.88 0.58 -14.42
C SER A 57 15.81 0.33 -12.91
N SER A 58 15.04 1.14 -12.18
CA SER A 58 14.82 1.00 -10.75
C SER A 58 13.86 -0.17 -10.45
N ASP A 59 13.84 -0.69 -9.22
CA ASP A 59 12.95 -1.81 -8.87
C ASP A 59 11.53 -1.38 -8.46
N ILE A 60 10.63 -2.33 -8.36
CA ILE A 60 9.30 -2.16 -7.76
C ILE A 60 9.38 -2.74 -6.35
N SER A 61 9.39 -1.87 -5.34
CA SER A 61 9.50 -2.34 -3.96
C SER A 61 8.12 -2.60 -3.35
N ILE A 62 7.94 -3.77 -2.74
CA ILE A 62 6.72 -4.18 -2.06
C ILE A 62 7.07 -4.36 -0.58
N ILE A 63 6.41 -3.61 0.30
CA ILE A 63 6.70 -3.59 1.73
C ILE A 63 5.47 -4.01 2.55
N GLY A 64 5.67 -4.86 3.57
CA GLY A 64 4.58 -5.46 4.36
C GLY A 64 5.00 -6.75 5.04
N ASN A 65 4.04 -7.52 5.53
CA ASN A 65 4.27 -8.89 5.99
C ASN A 65 4.71 -9.80 4.83
N SER A 66 5.47 -10.86 5.12
CA SER A 66 5.95 -11.81 4.11
C SER A 66 4.84 -12.41 3.23
N ALA A 67 3.68 -12.74 3.81
CA ALA A 67 2.54 -13.29 3.08
C ALA A 67 2.04 -12.32 1.99
N PHE A 68 1.87 -11.05 2.34
CA PHE A 68 1.47 -10.00 1.40
C PHE A 68 2.55 -9.76 0.35
N CYS A 69 3.79 -9.54 0.79
CA CYS A 69 4.90 -9.23 -0.10
C CYS A 69 5.10 -10.31 -1.17
N PHE A 70 5.13 -11.57 -0.75
CA PHE A 70 5.32 -12.68 -1.66
C PHE A 70 4.12 -12.84 -2.61
N ALA A 71 2.89 -12.82 -2.10
CA ALA A 71 1.71 -13.04 -2.93
C ALA A 71 1.52 -11.94 -3.99
N TYR A 72 1.76 -10.66 -3.65
CA TYR A 72 1.71 -9.58 -4.64
C TYR A 72 2.84 -9.69 -5.67
N ALA A 73 4.06 -10.04 -5.26
CA ALA A 73 5.19 -10.19 -6.20
C ALA A 73 4.99 -11.37 -7.15
N ASP A 74 4.55 -12.53 -6.62
CA ASP A 74 4.26 -13.74 -7.39
C ASP A 74 3.14 -13.48 -8.40
N PHE A 75 2.04 -12.85 -7.96
CA PHE A 75 0.93 -12.47 -8.84
C PHE A 75 1.39 -11.55 -9.97
N LEU A 76 2.16 -10.49 -9.67
CA LEU A 76 2.64 -9.54 -10.69
C LEU A 76 3.67 -10.17 -11.63
N ALA A 77 4.44 -11.16 -11.18
CA ALA A 77 5.43 -11.83 -12.02
C ALA A 77 4.80 -12.71 -13.11
N ASP A 78 3.60 -13.24 -12.86
CA ASP A 78 2.84 -14.08 -13.78
C ASP A 78 1.68 -13.35 -14.47
N TYR A 79 1.43 -12.08 -14.12
CA TYR A 79 0.33 -11.29 -14.67
C TYR A 79 0.53 -11.01 -16.16
N ASP A 80 -0.41 -11.44 -16.99
CA ASP A 80 -0.43 -11.28 -18.46
C ASP A 80 -1.88 -11.05 -18.89
N GLU A 81 -2.33 -9.79 -18.84
CA GLU A 81 -3.66 -9.37 -19.29
C GLU A 81 -3.57 -8.35 -20.44
N ARG A 82 -2.38 -7.79 -20.69
CA ARG A 82 -2.16 -6.76 -21.71
C ARG A 82 -1.16 -7.23 -22.78
N ASP A 83 -1.31 -6.66 -23.98
CA ASP A 83 -0.31 -6.82 -25.02
C ASP A 83 0.84 -5.84 -24.72
N ASN A 84 2.05 -6.35 -24.51
CA ASN A 84 3.21 -5.56 -24.11
C ASN A 84 3.65 -4.53 -25.17
N VAL A 85 3.26 -4.73 -26.43
CA VAL A 85 3.56 -3.82 -27.53
C VAL A 85 2.46 -2.77 -27.69
N SER A 86 1.21 -3.22 -27.87
CA SER A 86 0.07 -2.36 -28.20
C SER A 86 -0.62 -1.76 -26.98
N GLY A 87 -0.50 -2.39 -25.81
CA GLY A 87 -1.23 -2.06 -24.58
C GLY A 87 -2.72 -2.39 -24.61
N ALA A 88 -3.13 -3.27 -25.54
CA ALA A 88 -4.52 -3.71 -25.62
C ALA A 88 -4.80 -4.70 -24.49
N HIS A 89 -6.06 -4.80 -24.03
CA HIS A 89 -6.48 -5.84 -23.08
C HIS A 89 -6.61 -7.17 -23.83
N SER A 90 -5.48 -7.84 -24.02
CA SER A 90 -5.37 -9.15 -24.62
C SER A 90 -3.99 -9.70 -24.24
N PRO A 91 -3.90 -10.87 -23.60
CA PRO A 91 -2.62 -11.47 -23.26
C PRO A 91 -1.81 -11.78 -24.52
N ASP A 92 -0.49 -11.64 -24.43
CA ASP A 92 0.44 -11.96 -25.51
C ASP A 92 1.39 -13.14 -25.18
N GLY A 93 1.25 -13.72 -23.99
CA GLY A 93 2.04 -14.84 -23.51
C GLY A 93 3.35 -14.43 -22.85
N LEU A 94 3.60 -13.12 -22.67
CA LEU A 94 4.70 -12.56 -21.91
C LEU A 94 4.11 -11.78 -20.72
N PRO A 95 4.63 -11.96 -19.49
CA PRO A 95 4.16 -11.17 -18.37
C PRO A 95 4.18 -9.66 -18.67
N ASP A 96 3.14 -8.94 -18.26
CA ASP A 96 2.97 -7.50 -18.44
C ASP A 96 4.10 -6.69 -17.79
N PHE A 97 4.75 -7.28 -16.80
CA PHE A 97 5.90 -6.72 -16.08
C PHE A 97 7.22 -7.40 -16.48
N ALA A 98 7.31 -7.96 -17.68
CA ALA A 98 8.54 -8.58 -18.17
C ALA A 98 9.76 -7.66 -18.04
N GLY A 99 10.86 -8.23 -17.54
CA GLY A 99 12.11 -7.54 -17.28
C GLY A 99 12.13 -6.67 -16.03
N GLU A 100 11.01 -6.56 -15.31
CA GLU A 100 10.93 -5.85 -14.03
C GLU A 100 11.55 -6.66 -12.88
N SER A 101 12.00 -5.95 -11.85
CA SER A 101 12.50 -6.54 -10.61
C SER A 101 11.58 -6.12 -9.47
N PHE A 102 11.00 -7.10 -8.77
CA PHE A 102 10.22 -6.92 -7.56
C PHE A 102 11.11 -7.13 -6.35
N VAL A 103 11.21 -6.13 -5.48
CA VAL A 103 11.96 -6.22 -4.22
C VAL A 103 11.01 -6.20 -3.04
N CYS A 104 10.83 -7.35 -2.42
CA CYS A 104 10.01 -7.53 -1.23
C CYS A 104 10.82 -7.22 0.03
N ILE A 105 10.36 -6.26 0.83
CA ILE A 105 10.91 -5.98 2.16
C ILE A 105 9.88 -6.44 3.19
N ALA A 106 10.08 -7.65 3.70
CA ALA A 106 9.13 -8.35 4.55
C ALA A 106 9.47 -8.17 6.04
N GLU A 107 8.50 -7.70 6.81
CA GLU A 107 8.57 -7.64 8.27
C GLU A 107 7.41 -8.42 8.90
N ASP A 108 7.72 -9.58 9.49
CA ASP A 108 6.72 -10.44 10.15
C ASP A 108 6.48 -10.08 11.62
N SER A 109 6.93 -8.89 12.05
CA SER A 109 6.65 -8.43 13.41
C SER A 109 5.13 -8.20 13.55
N SER A 110 4.54 -8.72 14.63
CA SER A 110 3.08 -8.70 14.76
C SER A 110 2.56 -7.27 15.00
N SER A 111 2.11 -6.62 13.93
CA SER A 111 1.37 -5.35 13.97
C SER A 111 0.22 -5.42 14.99
N ALA A 112 -0.53 -6.53 15.00
CA ALA A 112 -1.59 -6.79 15.96
C ALA A 112 -1.12 -6.74 17.43
N ALA A 113 0.05 -7.33 17.74
CA ALA A 113 0.60 -7.28 19.10
C ALA A 113 0.93 -5.86 19.55
N ARG A 114 1.46 -5.03 18.63
CA ARG A 114 1.85 -3.64 18.92
C ARG A 114 0.66 -2.70 19.02
N ILE A 115 -0.37 -2.93 18.19
CA ILE A 115 -1.66 -2.25 18.29
C ILE A 115 -2.29 -2.53 19.66
N ARG A 116 -2.26 -3.77 20.16
CA ARG A 116 -2.79 -4.12 21.49
C ARG A 116 -2.12 -3.37 22.63
N VAL A 117 -0.82 -3.07 22.54
CA VAL A 117 -0.09 -2.27 23.53
C VAL A 117 -0.07 -0.77 23.22
N SER A 118 -0.84 -0.33 22.21
CA SER A 118 -0.93 1.07 21.77
C SER A 118 0.42 1.71 21.37
N ASP A 119 1.37 0.91 20.88
CA ASP A 119 2.67 1.39 20.37
C ASP A 119 2.54 2.00 18.96
N THR A 120 1.77 3.08 18.86
CA THR A 120 1.55 3.77 17.58
C THR A 120 2.79 4.52 17.08
N LEU A 121 3.64 5.00 17.97
CA LEU A 121 4.88 5.71 17.60
C LEU A 121 5.89 4.76 16.96
N GLY A 122 6.04 3.56 17.54
CA GLY A 122 6.89 2.53 16.96
C GLY A 122 6.40 2.11 15.57
N LEU A 123 5.11 1.80 15.42
CA LEU A 123 4.51 1.45 14.11
C LEU A 123 4.73 2.54 13.05
N ARG A 124 4.60 3.82 13.43
CA ARG A 124 4.89 4.97 12.53
C ARG A 124 6.36 5.00 12.11
N ARG A 125 7.26 4.80 13.07
CA ARG A 125 8.71 4.79 12.82
C ARG A 125 9.08 3.66 11.86
N ASP A 126 8.61 2.45 12.13
CA ASP A 126 8.99 1.27 11.35
C ASP A 126 8.45 1.36 9.92
N ALA A 127 7.23 1.88 9.75
CA ALA A 127 6.72 2.19 8.42
C ALA A 127 7.65 3.16 7.66
N VAL A 128 8.07 4.28 8.27
CA VAL A 128 9.03 5.22 7.64
C VAL A 128 10.35 4.53 7.33
N MET A 129 10.87 3.70 8.24
CA MET A 129 12.10 2.94 8.02
C MET A 129 11.99 1.99 6.82
N SER A 130 10.88 1.28 6.67
CA SER A 130 10.64 0.36 5.56
C SER A 130 10.56 1.11 4.23
N MET A 131 9.96 2.31 4.19
CA MET A 131 10.00 3.17 3.00
C MET A 131 11.44 3.61 2.67
N LEU A 132 12.24 4.01 3.66
CA LEU A 132 13.64 4.37 3.44
C LEU A 132 14.44 3.17 2.89
N CYS A 133 14.19 1.98 3.42
CA CYS A 133 14.81 0.74 2.93
C CYS A 133 14.42 0.43 1.49
N ALA A 134 13.17 0.69 1.11
CA ALA A 134 12.73 0.58 -0.28
C ALA A 134 13.48 1.58 -1.18
N LEU A 135 13.55 2.85 -0.79
CA LEU A 135 14.14 3.89 -1.61
C LEU A 135 15.62 3.71 -1.89
N ASP A 136 16.40 3.30 -0.90
CA ASP A 136 17.82 2.94 -1.03
C ASP A 136 18.37 2.45 0.30
N THR A 137 18.98 1.27 0.32
CA THR A 137 19.66 0.75 1.51
C THR A 137 20.74 -0.26 1.19
N VAL A 138 21.56 -0.51 2.22
CA VAL A 138 22.64 -1.50 2.17
C VAL A 138 22.05 -2.89 2.34
N VAL A 139 22.44 -3.80 1.46
CA VAL A 139 22.09 -5.22 1.53
C VAL A 139 23.32 -6.01 1.93
N HIS A 140 23.16 -7.02 2.78
CA HIS A 140 24.21 -8.02 2.96
C HIS A 140 24.13 -9.06 1.84
N ILE A 141 25.27 -9.38 1.23
CA ILE A 141 25.33 -10.35 0.13
C ILE A 141 24.97 -11.75 0.64
N THR A 142 25.40 -12.10 1.86
CA THR A 142 24.99 -13.31 2.58
C THR A 142 24.98 -13.04 4.08
N PRO A 143 24.20 -13.77 4.91
CA PRO A 143 24.27 -13.63 6.36
C PRO A 143 25.59 -14.16 6.97
N TYR A 144 26.41 -14.85 6.17
CA TYR A 144 27.71 -15.41 6.59
C TYR A 144 28.88 -14.50 6.24
N ASP A 145 28.66 -13.50 5.38
CA ASP A 145 29.65 -12.51 4.95
C ASP A 145 29.23 -11.12 5.46
N LEU A 146 29.70 -10.81 6.66
CA LEU A 146 29.47 -9.51 7.31
C LEU A 146 30.30 -8.39 6.64
N GLU A 147 31.28 -8.72 5.80
CA GLU A 147 32.10 -7.74 5.06
C GLU A 147 31.56 -7.49 3.64
N GLY A 148 30.92 -8.51 3.04
CA GLY A 148 30.21 -8.44 1.77
C GLY A 148 28.94 -7.61 1.84
N SER A 149 29.04 -6.33 1.48
CA SER A 149 27.90 -5.42 1.32
C SER A 149 27.63 -5.13 -0.15
N GLY A 150 26.35 -5.21 -0.52
CA GLY A 150 25.81 -4.69 -1.77
C GLY A 150 24.95 -3.47 -1.48
N ARG A 151 24.32 -2.94 -2.54
CA ARG A 151 23.34 -1.86 -2.43
C ARG A 151 22.08 -2.29 -3.16
N LYS A 152 20.93 -2.18 -2.50
CA LYS A 152 19.65 -2.33 -3.16
C LYS A 152 19.50 -1.21 -4.19
N PRO A 153 19.06 -1.49 -5.43
CA PRO A 153 18.68 -0.43 -6.35
C PRO A 153 17.60 0.48 -5.74
N SER A 154 17.50 1.71 -6.22
CA SER A 154 16.38 2.58 -5.85
C SER A 154 15.08 2.06 -6.42
N SER A 155 13.94 2.36 -5.79
CA SER A 155 12.62 2.01 -6.34
C SER A 155 12.10 3.02 -7.37
N LYS A 156 11.41 2.52 -8.40
CA LYS A 156 10.53 3.30 -9.29
C LYS A 156 9.14 3.47 -8.71
N LEU A 157 8.72 2.57 -7.83
CA LEU A 157 7.42 2.51 -7.16
C LEU A 157 7.60 1.81 -5.80
N VAL A 158 6.96 2.33 -4.76
CA VAL A 158 6.87 1.67 -3.45
C VAL A 158 5.42 1.32 -3.16
N VAL A 159 5.15 0.04 -2.94
CA VAL A 159 3.84 -0.53 -2.64
C VAL A 159 3.78 -0.88 -1.15
N LEU A 160 2.87 -0.24 -0.43
CA LEU A 160 2.45 -0.61 0.92
C LEU A 160 1.42 -1.73 0.79
N ALA A 161 1.89 -2.97 0.86
CA ALA A 161 1.05 -4.15 0.71
C ALA A 161 0.29 -4.49 2.00
N ASP A 162 0.86 -4.17 3.17
CA ASP A 162 0.18 -4.29 4.46
C ASP A 162 -0.57 -2.99 4.81
N PRO A 163 -1.91 -3.02 4.96
CA PRO A 163 -2.74 -1.88 5.36
C PRO A 163 -2.30 -1.18 6.66
N CYS A 164 -1.64 -1.88 7.58
CA CYS A 164 -1.09 -1.29 8.82
C CYS A 164 -0.06 -0.22 8.52
N LEU A 165 0.82 -0.43 7.52
CA LEU A 165 1.83 0.55 7.14
C LEU A 165 1.17 1.86 6.70
N ALA A 166 0.09 1.74 5.93
CA ALA A 166 -0.65 2.90 5.49
C ALA A 166 -1.44 3.56 6.63
N GLU A 167 -1.97 2.78 7.59
CA GLU A 167 -2.77 3.30 8.73
C GLU A 167 -1.93 4.19 9.63
N PHE A 168 -0.74 3.70 9.96
CA PHE A 168 0.12 4.37 10.91
C PHE A 168 1.07 5.33 10.20
N GLY A 169 1.78 4.90 9.16
CA GLY A 169 2.95 5.60 8.59
C GLY A 169 2.71 6.51 7.37
N LEU A 170 1.64 6.32 6.59
CA LEU A 170 1.48 7.01 5.30
C LEU A 170 1.60 8.53 5.39
N PHE A 171 1.03 9.13 6.43
CA PHE A 171 1.11 10.58 6.66
C PHE A 171 2.55 11.08 6.84
N ASP A 172 3.37 10.33 7.57
CA ASP A 172 4.77 10.67 7.83
C ASP A 172 5.64 10.48 6.58
N MET A 173 5.44 9.36 5.90
CA MET A 173 6.08 9.03 4.62
C MET A 173 5.84 10.13 3.58
N ASP A 174 4.57 10.51 3.36
CA ASP A 174 4.22 11.56 2.42
C ASP A 174 4.79 12.92 2.84
N THR A 175 4.82 13.20 4.14
CA THR A 175 5.40 14.45 4.66
C THR A 175 6.89 14.52 4.36
N LEU A 176 7.64 13.43 4.58
CA LEU A 176 9.06 13.34 4.24
C LEU A 176 9.29 13.50 2.74
N LYS A 177 8.53 12.79 1.91
CA LYS A 177 8.65 12.88 0.46
C LYS A 177 8.38 14.29 -0.06
N ARG A 178 7.31 14.95 0.44
CA ARG A 178 7.00 16.35 0.12
C ARG A 178 8.10 17.31 0.58
N ALA A 179 8.67 17.10 1.78
CA ALA A 179 9.71 17.96 2.33
C ALA A 179 11.05 17.83 1.58
N THR A 180 11.34 16.65 1.02
CA THR A 180 12.61 16.35 0.32
C THR A 180 12.51 16.43 -1.21
N GLY A 181 11.30 16.59 -1.76
CA GLY A 181 11.08 16.59 -3.20
C GLY A 181 11.20 15.21 -3.84
N ASN A 182 11.09 14.14 -3.05
CA ASN A 182 11.08 12.77 -3.56
C ASN A 182 9.74 12.48 -4.27
N SER A 183 9.83 12.10 -5.55
CA SER A 183 8.71 11.86 -6.45
C SER A 183 8.48 10.40 -6.81
N VAL A 184 9.17 9.45 -6.16
CA VAL A 184 8.88 8.01 -6.33
C VAL A 184 7.44 7.78 -5.86
N PRO A 185 6.52 7.22 -6.64
CA PRO A 185 5.16 6.95 -6.19
C PRO A 185 5.14 5.99 -4.99
N LEU A 186 4.25 6.28 -4.04
CA LEU A 186 4.02 5.47 -2.85
C LEU A 186 2.52 5.17 -2.80
N VAL A 187 2.15 3.90 -2.88
CA VAL A 187 0.74 3.48 -2.97
C VAL A 187 0.41 2.42 -1.96
N SER A 188 -0.82 2.44 -1.45
CA SER A 188 -1.37 1.42 -0.57
C SER A 188 -2.38 0.59 -1.36
N THR A 189 -2.23 -0.72 -1.35
CA THR A 189 -3.10 -1.65 -2.08
C THR A 189 -4.56 -1.48 -1.67
N PHE A 190 -4.82 -1.43 -0.37
CA PHE A 190 -6.17 -1.20 0.17
C PHE A 190 -6.73 0.18 -0.22
N ASP A 191 -5.88 1.23 -0.28
CA ASP A 191 -6.35 2.55 -0.71
C ASP A 191 -6.68 2.59 -2.20
N LEU A 192 -5.95 1.85 -3.04
CA LEU A 192 -6.26 1.71 -4.46
C LEU A 192 -7.63 1.03 -4.63
N MET A 193 -7.91 -0.04 -3.88
CA MET A 193 -9.24 -0.68 -3.91
C MET A 193 -10.35 0.27 -3.48
N LEU A 194 -10.13 1.07 -2.43
CA LEU A 194 -11.09 2.07 -1.98
C LEU A 194 -11.30 3.17 -3.02
N ALA A 195 -10.24 3.63 -3.68
CA ALA A 195 -10.33 4.60 -4.76
C ALA A 195 -11.19 4.05 -5.90
N GLU A 196 -10.91 2.84 -6.37
CA GLU A 196 -11.69 2.18 -7.43
C GLU A 196 -13.16 2.01 -7.05
N LEU A 197 -13.43 1.64 -5.79
CA LEU A 197 -14.79 1.49 -5.25
C LEU A 197 -15.57 2.82 -5.33
N PHE A 198 -15.02 3.90 -4.78
CA PHE A 198 -15.73 5.19 -4.68
C PHE A 198 -15.77 5.94 -6.01
N GLU A 199 -14.78 5.78 -6.89
CA GLU A 199 -14.78 6.35 -8.23
C GLU A 199 -15.85 5.74 -9.14
N ALA A 200 -16.15 4.45 -8.97
CA ALA A 200 -17.20 3.79 -9.74
C ALA A 200 -18.62 4.22 -9.35
N ARG A 201 -18.82 4.74 -8.13
CA ARG A 201 -20.14 5.22 -7.65
C ARG A 201 -20.04 6.54 -6.87
N PRO A 202 -19.69 7.66 -7.55
CA PRO A 202 -19.47 8.93 -6.87
C PRO A 202 -20.73 9.42 -6.14
N GLY A 203 -20.58 9.80 -4.87
CA GLY A 203 -21.63 10.40 -4.05
C GLY A 203 -22.76 9.46 -3.60
N SER A 204 -22.64 8.15 -3.84
CA SER A 204 -23.59 7.14 -3.36
C SER A 204 -23.06 6.49 -2.08
N SER A 205 -23.90 6.37 -1.04
CA SER A 205 -23.55 5.53 0.12
C SER A 205 -23.48 4.07 -0.32
N LEU A 206 -22.48 3.35 0.19
CA LEU A 206 -22.19 1.97 -0.19
C LEU A 206 -22.25 1.04 1.02
N ASN A 207 -22.75 -0.17 0.83
CA ASN A 207 -22.64 -1.27 1.78
C ASN A 207 -21.61 -2.27 1.27
N VAL A 208 -20.49 -2.38 1.96
CA VAL A 208 -19.32 -3.10 1.46
C VAL A 208 -18.91 -4.18 2.45
N ALA A 209 -18.44 -5.30 1.94
CA ALA A 209 -17.72 -6.29 2.73
C ALA A 209 -16.23 -6.25 2.40
N VAL A 210 -15.38 -6.47 3.40
CA VAL A 210 -13.93 -6.64 3.23
C VAL A 210 -13.58 -8.04 3.67
N ILE A 211 -13.02 -8.85 2.78
CA ILE A 211 -12.46 -10.15 3.09
C ILE A 211 -10.97 -9.99 3.33
N CYS A 212 -10.51 -10.42 4.50
CA CYS A 212 -9.12 -10.30 4.92
C CYS A 212 -8.70 -11.45 5.85
N ASP A 213 -7.39 -11.57 6.07
CA ASP A 213 -6.83 -12.35 7.17
C ASP A 213 -6.71 -11.46 8.42
N SER A 214 -7.57 -11.72 9.40
CA SER A 214 -7.59 -10.98 10.68
C SER A 214 -6.42 -11.30 11.61
N GLU A 215 -5.70 -12.40 11.37
CA GLU A 215 -4.47 -12.73 12.10
C GLU A 215 -3.30 -11.85 11.64
N LEU A 216 -3.26 -11.52 10.34
CA LEU A 216 -2.25 -10.62 9.76
C LEU A 216 -2.55 -9.15 10.08
N VAL A 217 -3.78 -8.71 9.83
CA VAL A 217 -4.19 -7.30 9.95
C VAL A 217 -5.47 -7.19 10.77
N PRO A 218 -5.48 -6.43 11.89
CA PRO A 218 -6.68 -6.28 12.70
C PRO A 218 -7.83 -5.64 11.94
N GLU A 219 -9.06 -6.13 12.18
CA GLU A 219 -10.27 -5.66 11.51
C GLU A 219 -10.49 -4.14 11.66
N GLU A 220 -10.08 -3.55 12.79
CA GLU A 220 -10.25 -2.11 13.00
C GLU A 220 -9.44 -1.27 12.03
N VAL A 221 -8.33 -1.80 11.49
CA VAL A 221 -7.53 -1.10 10.46
C VAL A 221 -8.38 -0.90 9.22
N TYR A 222 -8.96 -1.98 8.66
CA TYR A 222 -9.83 -1.92 7.50
C TYR A 222 -11.03 -0.99 7.73
N ALA A 223 -11.72 -1.16 8.87
CA ALA A 223 -12.89 -0.35 9.21
C ALA A 223 -12.56 1.15 9.32
N ASN A 224 -11.42 1.51 9.93
CA ASN A 224 -10.99 2.89 10.07
C ASN A 224 -10.57 3.50 8.73
N ARG A 225 -9.82 2.76 7.91
CA ARG A 225 -9.45 3.21 6.56
C ARG A 225 -10.68 3.44 5.68
N PHE A 226 -11.60 2.47 5.64
CA PHE A 226 -12.86 2.61 4.91
C PHE A 226 -13.65 3.84 5.37
N ARG A 227 -13.83 4.04 6.67
CA ARG A 227 -14.58 5.19 7.21
C ARG A 227 -13.95 6.53 6.79
N ARG A 228 -12.62 6.62 6.77
CA ARG A 228 -11.92 7.82 6.28
C ARG A 228 -12.12 8.03 4.78
N ALA A 229 -12.01 6.98 3.97
CA ALA A 229 -12.24 7.06 2.53
C ALA A 229 -13.70 7.44 2.20
N ALA A 230 -14.68 6.81 2.85
CA ALA A 230 -16.10 7.15 2.72
C ALA A 230 -16.38 8.61 3.09
N SER A 231 -15.79 9.10 4.20
CA SER A 231 -15.91 10.51 4.59
C SER A 231 -15.25 11.45 3.58
N ALA A 232 -14.09 11.09 3.02
CA ALA A 232 -13.40 11.88 2.01
C ALA A 232 -14.18 11.92 0.67
N ALA A 233 -14.88 10.84 0.34
CA ALA A 233 -15.78 10.74 -0.80
C ALA A 233 -17.15 11.41 -0.57
N GLY A 234 -17.40 12.00 0.61
CA GLY A 234 -18.64 12.70 0.93
C GLY A 234 -19.83 11.79 1.28
N VAL A 235 -19.57 10.51 1.56
CA VAL A 235 -20.59 9.48 1.84
C VAL A 235 -20.34 8.78 3.20
N PRO A 236 -20.29 9.53 4.31
CA PRO A 236 -19.93 8.98 5.63
C PRO A 236 -20.94 7.98 6.21
N ALA A 237 -22.13 7.86 5.60
CA ALA A 237 -23.14 6.87 5.95
C ALA A 237 -22.92 5.49 5.29
N SER A 238 -21.84 5.32 4.50
CA SER A 238 -21.47 4.03 3.94
C SER A 238 -21.08 3.06 5.07
N GLU A 239 -21.47 1.80 4.92
CA GLU A 239 -21.22 0.75 5.90
C GLU A 239 -20.20 -0.27 5.38
N CYS A 240 -19.37 -0.78 6.29
CA CYS A 240 -18.35 -1.78 5.99
C CYS A 240 -18.41 -2.91 7.01
N MET A 241 -18.59 -4.14 6.52
CA MET A 241 -18.44 -5.36 7.29
C MET A 241 -17.08 -5.97 6.99
N VAL A 242 -16.26 -6.21 8.01
CA VAL A 242 -15.01 -6.98 7.85
C VAL A 242 -15.33 -8.46 8.08
N PHE A 243 -14.76 -9.34 7.25
CA PHE A 243 -15.05 -10.76 7.25
C PHE A 243 -13.76 -11.58 7.10
N PRO A 244 -13.50 -12.57 7.97
CA PRO A 244 -12.32 -13.40 7.87
C PRO A 244 -12.41 -14.38 6.69
N SER A 245 -11.32 -14.56 5.96
CA SER A 245 -11.26 -15.49 4.82
C SER A 245 -11.30 -16.98 5.23
N GLU A 246 -10.86 -17.30 6.45
CA GLU A 246 -10.69 -18.67 6.93
C GLU A 246 -11.95 -19.53 6.79
N GLY A 247 -11.78 -20.79 6.38
CA GLY A 247 -12.87 -21.79 6.35
C GLY A 247 -12.75 -22.76 5.17
N ARG A 248 -13.51 -23.87 5.23
CA ARG A 248 -13.50 -24.92 4.18
C ARG A 248 -14.65 -24.80 3.18
N ASP A 249 -15.60 -23.91 3.43
CA ASP A 249 -16.79 -23.70 2.60
C ASP A 249 -16.67 -22.42 1.77
N SER A 250 -17.52 -22.29 0.73
CA SER A 250 -17.58 -21.12 -0.15
C SER A 250 -17.58 -19.81 0.64
N LEU A 251 -16.55 -19.02 0.36
CA LEU A 251 -16.21 -17.82 1.10
C LEU A 251 -17.28 -16.75 0.93
N LEU A 252 -17.72 -16.48 -0.31
CA LEU A 252 -18.73 -15.47 -0.59
C LEU A 252 -20.09 -15.83 0.00
N HIS A 253 -20.48 -17.12 -0.04
CA HIS A 253 -21.73 -17.56 0.57
C HIS A 253 -21.72 -17.33 2.09
N ARG A 254 -20.64 -17.69 2.78
CA ARG A 254 -20.52 -17.47 4.24
C ARG A 254 -20.57 -15.99 4.57
N MET A 255 -19.84 -15.16 3.82
CA MET A 255 -19.85 -13.71 3.99
C MET A 255 -21.27 -13.13 3.85
N VAL A 256 -22.02 -13.49 2.80
CA VAL A 256 -23.39 -12.99 2.61
C VAL A 256 -24.34 -13.48 3.71
N VAL A 257 -24.18 -14.72 4.16
CA VAL A 257 -24.96 -15.26 5.30
C VAL A 257 -24.71 -14.44 6.56
N ASP A 258 -23.46 -14.14 6.87
CA ASP A 258 -23.12 -13.42 8.09
C ASP A 258 -23.49 -11.93 8.00
N TYR A 259 -23.41 -11.31 6.82
CA TYR A 259 -23.99 -9.99 6.56
C TYR A 259 -25.50 -9.94 6.84
N CYS A 260 -26.24 -10.96 6.42
CA CYS A 260 -27.67 -11.04 6.72
C CYS A 260 -27.95 -11.25 8.21
N ARG A 261 -27.10 -12.02 8.91
CA ARG A 261 -27.25 -12.32 10.34
C ARG A 261 -26.88 -11.14 11.24
N SER A 262 -25.93 -10.31 10.83
CA SER A 262 -25.53 -9.10 11.54
C SER A 262 -26.58 -7.98 11.46
N GLY A 263 -27.65 -8.19 10.69
CA GLY A 263 -28.77 -7.26 10.55
C GLY A 263 -28.70 -6.40 9.29
N GLY A 264 -27.80 -6.70 8.35
CA GLY A 264 -27.74 -6.04 7.04
C GLY A 264 -29.06 -6.17 6.30
N THR A 265 -29.81 -5.08 6.19
CA THR A 265 -31.10 -5.05 5.49
C THR A 265 -30.98 -4.62 4.04
N ASP A 266 -29.95 -3.82 3.74
CA ASP A 266 -29.70 -3.28 2.42
C ASP A 266 -28.95 -4.29 1.52
N LEU A 267 -28.79 -3.94 0.25
CA LEU A 267 -28.02 -4.75 -0.69
C LEU A 267 -26.53 -4.47 -0.50
N LEU A 268 -25.71 -5.51 -0.60
CA LEU A 268 -24.26 -5.38 -0.70
C LEU A 268 -23.90 -4.81 -2.07
N ASP A 269 -23.10 -3.75 -2.08
CA ASP A 269 -22.67 -3.04 -3.29
C ASP A 269 -21.35 -3.58 -3.81
N ALA A 270 -20.46 -3.99 -2.92
CA ALA A 270 -19.18 -4.54 -3.30
C ALA A 270 -18.60 -5.46 -2.23
N VAL A 271 -17.64 -6.28 -2.66
CA VAL A 271 -16.68 -6.94 -1.78
C VAL A 271 -15.27 -6.57 -2.19
N LEU A 272 -14.47 -6.17 -1.20
CA LEU A 272 -13.03 -5.95 -1.35
C LEU A 272 -12.31 -7.18 -0.81
N VAL A 273 -11.32 -7.70 -1.53
CA VAL A 273 -10.54 -8.87 -1.13
C VAL A 273 -9.08 -8.45 -0.96
N ASP A 274 -8.63 -8.38 0.29
CA ASP A 274 -7.25 -8.01 0.67
C ASP A 274 -6.60 -9.13 1.50
N ASP A 275 -6.93 -10.37 1.16
CA ASP A 275 -6.28 -11.54 1.74
C ASP A 275 -5.33 -12.17 0.71
N PRO A 276 -4.02 -12.28 1.00
CA PRO A 276 -3.05 -12.81 0.06
C PRO A 276 -3.25 -14.32 -0.24
N ALA A 277 -3.97 -15.05 0.60
CA ALA A 277 -4.28 -16.47 0.40
C ALA A 277 -5.51 -16.72 -0.47
N VAL A 278 -6.32 -15.68 -0.76
CA VAL A 278 -7.51 -15.81 -1.60
C VAL A 278 -7.11 -15.61 -3.06
N VAL A 279 -7.33 -16.66 -3.87
CA VAL A 279 -7.02 -16.64 -5.32
C VAL A 279 -8.15 -15.91 -6.07
N PRO A 280 -7.84 -14.89 -6.91
CA PRO A 280 -8.84 -14.11 -7.65
C PRO A 280 -9.83 -14.97 -8.46
N ASP A 281 -9.33 -15.95 -9.21
CA ASP A 281 -10.16 -16.79 -10.08
C ASP A 281 -11.16 -17.66 -9.29
N SER A 282 -10.76 -18.12 -8.10
CA SER A 282 -11.63 -18.90 -7.23
C SER A 282 -12.83 -18.07 -6.80
N ILE A 283 -12.61 -16.84 -6.36
CA ILE A 283 -13.70 -15.98 -5.87
C ILE A 283 -14.56 -15.40 -7.02
N LYS A 284 -13.96 -15.13 -8.19
CA LYS A 284 -14.68 -14.80 -9.43
C LYS A 284 -15.63 -15.94 -9.85
N THR A 285 -15.17 -17.20 -9.74
CA THR A 285 -15.99 -18.39 -10.03
C THR A 285 -17.14 -18.53 -9.04
N GLU A 286 -16.88 -18.39 -7.73
CA GLU A 286 -17.94 -18.43 -6.72
C GLU A 286 -19.00 -17.34 -6.94
N LEU A 287 -18.59 -16.12 -7.29
CA LEU A 287 -19.51 -15.04 -7.60
C LEU A 287 -20.38 -15.37 -8.81
N ALA A 288 -19.80 -15.90 -9.88
CA ALA A 288 -20.53 -16.30 -11.08
C ALA A 288 -21.63 -17.34 -10.76
N ASP A 289 -21.32 -18.31 -9.90
CA ASP A 289 -22.26 -19.32 -9.44
C ASP A 289 -23.39 -18.73 -8.56
N MET A 290 -23.06 -17.74 -7.73
CA MET A 290 -24.02 -17.03 -6.88
C MET A 290 -25.00 -16.18 -7.68
N VAL A 291 -24.56 -15.51 -8.74
CA VAL A 291 -25.43 -14.64 -9.56
C VAL A 291 -26.19 -15.40 -10.64
N SER A 292 -25.74 -16.61 -10.99
CA SER A 292 -26.36 -17.44 -12.02
C SER A 292 -27.85 -17.72 -11.74
N LEU A 293 -28.72 -17.23 -12.63
CA LEU A 293 -30.19 -17.37 -12.55
C LEU A 293 -30.68 -18.83 -12.57
N MET A 294 -29.82 -19.78 -12.92
CA MET A 294 -30.14 -21.21 -12.99
C MET A 294 -29.93 -21.93 -11.65
N ASN A 295 -29.34 -21.28 -10.64
CA ASN A 295 -28.97 -21.89 -9.37
C ASN A 295 -29.88 -21.43 -8.21
N ALA A 296 -30.18 -22.35 -7.29
CA ALA A 296 -30.90 -22.03 -6.05
C ALA A 296 -30.17 -20.96 -5.19
N SER A 297 -28.84 -20.89 -5.32
CA SER A 297 -27.99 -19.88 -4.66
C SER A 297 -28.35 -18.44 -5.07
N SER A 298 -28.75 -18.20 -6.32
CA SER A 298 -29.16 -16.87 -6.78
C SER A 298 -30.45 -16.39 -6.11
N MET A 299 -31.38 -17.31 -5.85
CA MET A 299 -32.65 -17.00 -5.18
C MET A 299 -32.49 -16.65 -3.69
N THR A 300 -31.44 -17.15 -3.03
CA THR A 300 -31.20 -16.94 -1.60
C THR A 300 -30.17 -15.84 -1.34
N TYR A 301 -29.03 -15.90 -2.03
CA TYR A 301 -27.86 -15.05 -1.77
C TYR A 301 -27.66 -13.98 -2.84
N GLY A 302 -27.87 -14.32 -4.11
CA GLY A 302 -27.76 -13.35 -5.21
C GLY A 302 -28.69 -12.14 -5.04
N ARG A 303 -29.88 -12.33 -4.47
CA ARG A 303 -30.82 -11.24 -4.13
C ARG A 303 -30.34 -10.26 -3.06
N ARG A 304 -29.24 -10.57 -2.36
CA ARG A 304 -28.60 -9.69 -1.38
C ARG A 304 -27.48 -8.86 -1.99
N LEU A 305 -27.12 -9.12 -3.24
CA LEU A 305 -26.14 -8.34 -3.98
C LEU A 305 -26.86 -7.27 -4.81
N SER A 306 -26.27 -6.10 -4.93
CA SER A 306 -26.76 -5.04 -5.81
C SER A 306 -26.66 -5.47 -7.28
N PRO A 307 -27.50 -4.94 -8.18
CA PRO A 307 -27.42 -5.25 -9.61
C PRO A 307 -26.05 -4.94 -10.23
N ASP A 308 -25.39 -3.89 -9.75
CA ASP A 308 -24.07 -3.46 -10.19
C ASP A 308 -22.98 -3.88 -9.17
N PHE A 309 -23.15 -5.05 -8.55
CA PHE A 309 -22.23 -5.56 -7.53
C PHE A 309 -20.81 -5.67 -8.05
N ARG A 310 -19.82 -5.21 -7.26
CA ARG A 310 -18.41 -5.24 -7.64
C ARG A 310 -17.61 -6.17 -6.74
N LEU A 311 -16.81 -7.02 -7.36
CA LEU A 311 -15.75 -7.79 -6.71
C LEU A 311 -14.43 -7.09 -7.06
N ILE A 312 -13.74 -6.56 -6.05
CA ILE A 312 -12.49 -5.82 -6.20
C ILE A 312 -11.41 -6.59 -5.45
N HIS A 313 -10.37 -7.01 -6.16
CA HIS A 313 -9.28 -7.80 -5.59
C HIS A 313 -7.99 -6.98 -5.58
N GLY A 314 -7.29 -6.92 -4.45
CA GLY A 314 -6.09 -6.08 -4.30
C GLY A 314 -5.03 -6.33 -5.38
N PHE A 315 -4.80 -7.60 -5.74
CA PHE A 315 -3.96 -8.03 -6.86
C PHE A 315 -4.31 -7.36 -8.19
N ASP A 316 -5.56 -7.49 -8.64
CA ASP A 316 -6.02 -6.94 -9.92
C ASP A 316 -5.86 -5.41 -9.93
N VAL A 317 -6.24 -4.73 -8.83
CA VAL A 317 -6.17 -3.26 -8.73
C VAL A 317 -4.72 -2.77 -8.76
N LEU A 318 -3.81 -3.45 -8.06
CA LEU A 318 -2.40 -3.06 -8.05
C LEU A 318 -1.77 -3.27 -9.42
N ALA A 319 -2.05 -4.40 -10.08
CA ALA A 319 -1.50 -4.69 -11.40
C ALA A 319 -1.94 -3.64 -12.43
N GLU A 320 -3.24 -3.32 -12.48
CA GLU A 320 -3.78 -2.28 -13.36
C GLU A 320 -3.18 -0.91 -13.05
N TYR A 321 -3.07 -0.54 -11.77
CA TYR A 321 -2.41 0.71 -11.36
C TYR A 321 -0.96 0.78 -11.84
N CYS A 322 -0.17 -0.26 -11.59
CA CYS A 322 1.24 -0.33 -11.99
C CYS A 322 1.40 -0.23 -13.50
N TYR A 323 0.58 -0.98 -14.25
CA TYR A 323 0.63 -1.00 -15.70
C TYR A 323 0.33 0.39 -16.28
N ASP A 324 -0.80 0.99 -15.88
CA ASP A 324 -1.22 2.30 -16.37
C ASP A 324 -0.20 3.39 -16.00
N GLU A 325 0.31 3.35 -14.76
CA GLU A 325 1.30 4.31 -14.29
C GLU A 325 2.61 4.19 -15.09
N PHE A 326 3.10 2.97 -15.32
CA PHE A 326 4.34 2.77 -16.06
C PHE A 326 4.20 3.05 -17.55
N ARG A 327 3.05 2.73 -18.14
CA ARG A 327 2.78 3.07 -19.53
C ARG A 327 2.68 4.58 -19.72
N ARG A 328 1.96 5.27 -18.83
CA ARG A 328 1.78 6.73 -18.86
C ARG A 328 3.09 7.49 -18.67
N GLN A 329 3.98 6.97 -17.82
CA GLN A 329 5.26 7.61 -17.52
C GLN A 329 6.46 7.06 -18.31
N ASN A 330 6.26 6.05 -19.17
CA ASN A 330 7.32 5.31 -19.87
C ASN A 330 8.39 4.74 -18.91
N MET A 331 7.93 4.00 -17.89
CA MET A 331 8.75 3.51 -16.77
C MET A 331 9.07 2.02 -16.83
N PHE A 332 8.63 1.29 -17.85
CA PHE A 332 9.05 -0.09 -18.06
C PHE A 332 10.54 -0.20 -18.39
N THR A 333 11.20 -1.27 -17.94
CA THR A 333 12.64 -1.54 -18.18
C THR A 333 12.98 -1.79 -19.65
N HIS A 334 11.99 -2.13 -20.49
CA HIS A 334 12.13 -2.53 -21.91
C HIS A 334 13.02 -3.76 -22.11
N ASN A 335 13.21 -4.58 -21.07
CA ASN A 335 13.93 -5.84 -21.16
C ASN A 335 12.94 -7.00 -21.36
N ILE A 336 13.25 -7.93 -22.27
CA ILE A 336 12.43 -9.13 -22.49
C ILE A 336 13.04 -10.25 -21.67
N ALA A 337 12.64 -10.33 -20.40
CA ALA A 337 13.03 -11.37 -19.47
C ALA A 337 11.87 -11.69 -18.53
N MET A 338 11.92 -12.84 -17.87
CA MET A 338 10.98 -13.11 -16.78
C MET A 338 11.22 -12.10 -15.65
N PRO A 339 10.17 -11.63 -14.96
CA PRO A 339 10.35 -10.75 -13.82
C PRO A 339 11.18 -11.42 -12.72
N GLU A 340 12.01 -10.65 -12.05
CA GLU A 340 12.85 -11.12 -10.94
C GLU A 340 12.19 -10.78 -9.61
N ILE A 341 12.24 -11.70 -8.63
CA ILE A 341 11.72 -11.48 -7.28
C ILE A 341 12.85 -11.64 -6.28
N GLU A 342 13.11 -10.61 -5.48
CA GLU A 342 14.06 -10.62 -4.37
C GLU A 342 13.32 -10.39 -3.05
N LEU A 343 13.58 -11.23 -2.04
CA LEU A 343 12.98 -11.12 -0.72
C LEU A 343 14.04 -10.77 0.32
N TYR A 344 13.79 -9.71 1.09
CA TYR A 344 14.65 -9.24 2.16
C TYR A 344 13.88 -9.10 3.47
N ARG A 345 14.59 -9.31 4.58
CA ARG A 345 14.15 -8.94 5.93
C ARG A 345 14.96 -7.75 6.44
N PRO A 346 14.31 -6.69 6.96
CA PRO A 346 15.01 -5.61 7.62
C PRO A 346 15.56 -6.08 8.96
N ALA A 347 16.81 -5.75 9.25
CA ALA A 347 17.46 -6.04 10.52
C ALA A 347 18.28 -4.83 11.00
N PRO A 348 18.43 -4.62 12.32
CA PRO A 348 19.34 -3.61 12.84
C PRO A 348 20.77 -3.87 12.36
N ALA A 349 21.45 -2.82 11.90
CA ALA A 349 22.85 -2.89 11.51
C ALA A 349 23.71 -3.27 12.74
N PRO A 350 24.63 -4.25 12.62
CA PRO A 350 25.49 -4.64 13.73
C PRO A 350 26.29 -3.46 14.29
N GLY A 351 26.18 -3.21 15.60
CA GLY A 351 26.90 -2.13 16.27
C GLY A 351 26.36 -0.71 16.05
N SER A 352 25.23 -0.55 15.36
CA SER A 352 24.60 0.76 15.19
C SER A 352 23.85 1.19 16.47
N GLU A 353 24.34 2.23 17.14
CA GLU A 353 23.62 2.92 18.23
C GLU A 353 22.45 3.77 17.71
N ASN A 354 22.45 4.12 16.41
CA ASN A 354 21.50 5.05 15.80
C ASN A 354 20.24 4.37 15.22
N GLY A 355 20.16 3.03 15.34
CA GLY A 355 19.09 2.21 14.78
C GLY A 355 19.08 2.12 13.26
N GLU A 356 20.24 2.18 12.61
CA GLU A 356 20.37 1.93 11.16
C GLU A 356 19.86 0.53 10.81
N ILE A 357 19.22 0.39 9.65
CA ILE A 357 18.70 -0.89 9.16
C ILE A 357 19.50 -1.33 7.93
N ILE A 358 19.76 -2.63 7.88
CA ILE A 358 20.29 -3.37 6.74
C ILE A 358 19.22 -4.34 6.25
N LEU A 359 19.30 -4.70 4.97
CA LEU A 359 18.48 -5.77 4.40
C LEU A 359 19.28 -7.07 4.33
N ILE A 360 18.67 -8.15 4.81
CA ILE A 360 19.22 -9.51 4.77
C ILE A 360 18.38 -10.34 3.81
N PRO A 361 18.95 -10.98 2.77
CA PRO A 361 18.19 -11.84 1.87
C PRO A 361 17.53 -13.01 2.61
N ASP A 362 16.25 -13.24 2.34
CA ASP A 362 15.46 -14.21 3.12
C ASP A 362 15.77 -15.67 2.79
N LEU A 363 16.36 -15.93 1.62
CA LEU A 363 16.82 -17.26 1.17
C LEU A 363 17.83 -17.93 2.13
N TYR A 364 18.31 -17.20 3.14
CA TYR A 364 19.31 -17.69 4.09
C TYR A 364 18.87 -17.65 5.56
N VAL A 365 17.62 -17.25 5.87
CA VAL A 365 17.06 -17.31 7.22
C VAL A 365 16.28 -18.63 7.42
N GLN A 366 16.93 -19.74 7.09
CA GLN A 366 16.52 -21.07 7.54
C GLN A 366 17.57 -21.58 8.53
N ASN A 367 17.31 -21.37 9.82
CA ASN A 367 17.83 -22.18 10.92
C ASN A 367 16.94 -22.04 12.16
#